data_AF-A0A0F9KYK0-F1
#
_entry.id   AF-A0A0F9KYK0-F1
#
_cell.length_a   1.000
_cell.length_b   1.000
_cell.length_c   1.000
_cell.angle_alpha   90.00
_cell.angle_beta   90.00
_cell.angle_gamma   90.00
#
_symmetry.space_group_name_H-M   'P 1'
#
loop_
_entity.id
_entity.type
_entity.pdbx_description
1 polymer ?
#
loop_
_entity_poly.entity_id
_entity_poly.type
_entity_poly.pdbx_seq_one_letter_code
_entity_poly.pdbx_strand_id
1 'polypeptide(L)' 'MKNSILFNYITVTEFARKAWITPQAVRKMIKKRRIKAVMMGHQYLIKKEEFVEYTGRKL' A
#
# COMPACT_ATOMS: atom_id res chain seq x y z
N MET A 1 0.07 -24.50 -3.92
CA MET A 1 -0.16 -23.36 -2.99
C MET A 1 0.77 -22.19 -3.29
N LYS A 2 0.52 -21.39 -4.33
CA LYS A 2 1.27 -20.15 -4.61
C LYS A 2 0.36 -19.22 -5.41
N ASN A 3 -0.58 -18.55 -4.75
CA ASN A 3 -1.30 -17.41 -5.35
C ASN A 3 -2.08 -16.54 -4.34
N SER A 4 -2.17 -16.94 -3.06
CA SER A 4 -2.90 -16.15 -2.05
C SER A 4 -2.16 -14.87 -1.62
N ILE A 5 -0.83 -14.82 -1.79
CA ILE A 5 -0.02 -13.71 -1.29
C ILE A 5 -0.30 -12.41 -2.05
N LEU A 6 -0.52 -12.43 -3.38
CA LEU A 6 -0.79 -11.21 -4.15
C LEU A 6 -2.16 -10.59 -3.87
N PHE A 7 -3.16 -11.35 -3.40
CA PHE A 7 -4.50 -10.80 -3.15
C PHE A 7 -4.53 -9.76 -2.03
N ASN A 8 -3.54 -9.78 -1.12
CA ASN A 8 -3.54 -8.93 0.06
C ASN A 8 -2.65 -7.70 -0.04
N TYR A 9 -2.00 -7.48 -1.19
CA TYR A 9 -1.18 -6.29 -1.42
C TYR A 9 -1.76 -5.43 -2.53
N ILE A 10 -1.47 -4.13 -2.45
CA ILE A 10 -1.71 -3.14 -3.48
C ILE A 10 -0.43 -2.36 -3.73
N THR A 11 -0.26 -1.84 -4.93
CA THR A 11 0.90 -1.01 -5.27
C THR A 11 0.75 0.39 -4.67
N VAL A 12 1.86 1.13 -4.59
CA VAL A 12 1.85 2.55 -4.20
C VAL A 12 0.90 3.39 -5.05
N THR A 13 0.88 3.16 -6.37
CA THR A 13 0.01 3.90 -7.30
C THR A 13 -1.45 3.56 -7.07
N GLU A 14 -1.78 2.30 -6.81
CA GLU A 14 -3.14 1.89 -6.50
C GLU A 14 -3.63 2.43 -5.15
N PHE A 15 -2.79 2.37 -4.11
CA PHE A 15 -3.06 3.00 -2.82
C PHE A 15 -3.36 4.49 -3.00
N ALA A 16 -2.48 5.21 -3.70
CA ALA A 16 -2.61 6.63 -3.97
C ALA A 16 -3.94 6.97 -4.66
N ARG A 17 -4.28 6.22 -5.71
CA ARG A 17 -5.54 6.39 -6.47
C ARG A 17 -6.76 6.21 -5.58
N LYS A 18 -6.80 5.15 -4.77
CA LYS A 18 -7.96 4.84 -3.91
C LYS A 18 -8.06 5.80 -2.71
N ALA A 19 -6.94 6.27 -2.20
CA ALA A 19 -6.87 7.21 -1.09
C ALA A 19 -7.01 8.68 -1.52
N TRP A 20 -7.13 8.97 -2.82
CA TRP A 20 -7.18 10.34 -3.36
C TRP A 20 -5.98 11.20 -2.95
N ILE A 21 -4.79 10.62 -2.96
CA ILE A 21 -3.51 11.32 -2.65
C ILE A 21 -2.47 11.02 -3.72
N THR A 22 -1.33 11.73 -3.67
CA THR A 22 -0.25 11.51 -4.62
C THR A 22 0.60 10.28 -4.26
N PRO A 23 1.17 9.56 -5.24
CA PRO A 23 2.14 8.48 -4.98
C PRO A 23 3.35 8.94 -4.15
N GLN A 24 3.75 10.20 -4.29
CA GLN A 24 4.83 10.81 -3.49
C GLN A 24 4.45 10.91 -2.01
N ALA A 25 3.21 11.28 -1.70
CA ALA A 25 2.71 11.29 -0.33
C ALA A 25 2.76 9.88 0.29
N VAL A 26 2.36 8.86 -0.46
CA VAL A 26 2.45 7.46 -0.04
C VAL A 26 3.91 7.05 0.23
N ARG A 27 4.84 7.35 -0.68
CA ARG A 27 6.28 7.07 -0.46
C ARG A 27 6.83 7.80 0.76
N LYS A 28 6.40 9.03 1.01
CA LYS A 28 6.77 9.79 2.22
C LYS A 28 6.23 9.13 3.49
N MET A 29 5.02 8.58 3.46
CA MET A 29 4.44 7.83 4.59
C MET A 29 5.20 6.52 4.86
N ILE A 30 5.57 5.79 3.81
CA ILE A 30 6.42 4.59 3.91
C ILE A 30 7.77 4.96 4.51
N LYS A 31 8.45 6.01 3.99
CA LYS A 31 9.74 6.49 4.52
C LYS A 31 9.65 6.90 6.00
N LYS A 32 8.52 7.48 6.41
CA LYS A 32 8.22 7.86 7.80
C LYS A 32 7.73 6.69 8.67
N ARG A 33 7.70 5.46 8.16
CA ARG A 33 7.19 4.25 8.85
C ARG A 33 5.74 4.38 9.34
N ARG A 34 4.92 5.22 8.69
CA ARG A 34 3.48 5.37 8.96
C ARG A 34 2.62 4.34 8.24
N ILE A 35 3.16 3.73 7.18
CA ILE A 35 2.53 2.67 6.41
C ILE A 35 3.59 1.58 6.23
N LYS A 36 3.24 0.34 6.55
CA LYS A 36 4.10 -0.82 6.31
C LYS A 36 4.02 -1.22 4.84
N ALA A 37 5.19 -1.37 4.22
CA ALA A 37 5.32 -1.82 2.84
C ALA A 37 6.49 -2.78 2.70
N VAL A 38 6.39 -3.70 1.75
CA VAL A 38 7.44 -4.64 1.38
C VAL A 38 7.96 -4.23 0.00
N MET A 39 9.28 -4.20 -0.18
CA MET A 39 9.88 -3.96 -1.48
C MET A 39 9.99 -5.29 -2.25
N MET A 40 9.40 -5.35 -3.44
CA MET A 40 9.45 -6.52 -4.33
C MET A 40 9.98 -6.07 -5.69
N GLY A 41 11.24 -6.44 -5.98
CA GLY A 41 11.97 -5.88 -7.11
C GLY A 41 12.13 -4.36 -6.96
N HIS A 42 11.60 -3.60 -7.92
CA HIS A 42 11.66 -2.13 -7.93
C HIS A 42 10.37 -1.44 -7.47
N GLN A 43 9.43 -2.18 -6.87
CA GLN A 43 8.14 -1.65 -6.45
C GLN A 43 7.89 -1.89 -4.96
N TYR A 44 7.17 -0.95 -4.34
CA TYR A 44 6.63 -1.12 -3.00
C TYR A 44 5.23 -1.71 -3.08
N LEU A 45 5.02 -2.79 -2.34
CA LEU A 45 3.74 -3.45 -2.13
C LEU A 45 3.27 -3.14 -0.71
N ILE A 46 2.06 -2.63 -0.58
CA ILE A 46 1.42 -2.21 0.66
C ILE A 46 0.31 -3.20 0.97
N LYS A 47 0.22 -3.69 2.20
CA LYS A 47 -0.90 -4.57 2.59
C LYS A 47 -2.21 -3.79 2.51
N LYS A 48 -3.28 -4.42 2.04
CA LYS A 48 -4.64 -3.83 2.01
C LYS A 48 -5.10 -3.40 3.40
N GLU A 49 -4.70 -4.11 4.45
CA GLU A 49 -4.95 -3.76 5.87
C GLU A 49 -4.49 -2.33 6.20
N GLU A 50 -3.32 -1.92 5.72
CA GLU A 50 -2.76 -0.58 5.98
C GLU A 50 -3.59 0.52 5.30
N PHE A 51 -4.24 0.20 4.18
CA PHE A 51 -5.18 1.13 3.55
C PHE A 51 -6.45 1.29 4.37
N VAL A 52 -6.95 0.20 4.95
CA VAL A 52 -8.11 0.24 5.86
C VAL A 52 -7.77 1.05 7.11
N GLU A 53 -6.58 0.84 7.68
CA GLU A 53 -6.09 1.61 8.83
C GLU A 53 -5.94 3.11 8.49
N TYR A 54 -5.45 3.43 7.28
CA TYR A 54 -5.28 4.80 6.83
C TYR A 54 -6.61 5.52 6.54
N THR A 55 -7.56 4.86 5.87
CA THR A 55 -8.81 5.50 5.40
C THR A 55 -10.00 5.29 6.33
N GLY A 56 -9.95 4.30 7.22
CA GLY A 56 -11.10 3.78 7.96
C GLY A 56 -12.13 3.06 7.07
N ARG A 57 -11.83 2.81 5.79
CA ARG A 57 -12.75 2.21 4.81
C ARG A 57 -12.30 0.81 4.41
N LYS A 58 -13.24 -0.12 4.27
CA LYS A 58 -12.95 -1.47 3.77
C LYS A 58 -12.71 -1.42 2.26
N LEU A 59 -11.68 -2.14 1.81
CA LEU A 59 -11.24 -2.23 0.40
C LEU A 59 -12.04 -3.22 -0.44
#